data_AF-A0A7T7KLH8-F1
#
_entry.id   AF-A0A7T7KLH8-F1
#
_cell.length_a   1.000
_cell.length_b   1.000
_cell.length_c   1.000
_cell.angle_alpha   90.00
_cell.angle_beta   90.00
_cell.angle_gamma   90.00
#
_symmetry.space_group_name_H-M   'P 1'
#
loop_
_entity.id
_entity.type
_entity.pdbx_description
1 polymer ?
#
loop_
_entity_poly.entity_id
_entity_poly.type
_entity_poly.pdbx_seq_one_letter_code
_entity_poly.pdbx_strand_id
1 'polypeptide(L)'
;MNEIAVGALVVIGLVLVLTLALLITRARLIPAEALTVTVNETMTIEANRGDRLLGVLHGAGIGIPAACGGSGTCGLCRVHVDGEGAGEPQATERGVLSAAERRAHMRLACQTALRGPCSVTVPQDFVGATGFTCRVVSNEMKAPLIRELVLQLPEGQPFDFIAGGFMQLTAPAYRLDFRDIDIDPPFRDAWAMSGWSEMTSYAEKSVTRAYSIACRPEDAKAERAVFNIRLAAPPPGREQEIPPGIVSSFLFALKPGDEIEASGPFGEFEVQPTDREMVFIGGGVGMAPLRAMIHDQIGKNTPRRMRFFYGARSVADLFYVEEFEKIAAEHDNFSWTPALSDPAPGDRWTGASGFIHDIVRAELSRHPAPEDCEYYMCGPPVMISAVTNTLHRLGVEPKSIFYDDFGV
;
A
#
# COMPACT_ATOMS: atom_id res chain seq x y z
N MET A 1 43.87 -41.69 -11.00
CA MET A 1 43.06 -40.46 -11.15
C MET A 1 42.00 -40.59 -12.24
N ASN A 2 42.28 -41.16 -13.42
CA ASN A 2 41.28 -41.29 -14.49
C ASN A 2 40.07 -42.19 -14.16
N GLU A 3 40.25 -43.32 -13.45
CA GLU A 3 39.13 -44.24 -13.18
C GLU A 3 38.08 -43.65 -12.23
N ILE A 4 38.52 -42.91 -11.21
CA ILE A 4 37.63 -42.21 -10.28
C ILE A 4 36.86 -41.09 -11.00
N ALA A 5 37.54 -40.34 -11.88
CA ALA A 5 36.92 -39.29 -12.67
C ALA A 5 35.89 -39.84 -13.68
N VAL A 6 36.21 -40.96 -14.34
CA VAL A 6 35.30 -41.64 -15.27
C VAL A 6 34.10 -42.22 -14.51
N GLY A 7 34.31 -42.85 -13.36
CA GLY A 7 33.22 -43.35 -12.51
C GLY A 7 32.28 -42.25 -12.05
N ALA A 8 32.83 -41.10 -11.61
CA ALA A 8 32.03 -39.95 -11.21
C ALA A 8 31.22 -39.36 -12.38
N LEU A 9 31.82 -39.24 -13.57
CA LEU A 9 31.12 -38.75 -14.76
C LEU A 9 29.96 -39.67 -15.20
N VAL A 10 30.13 -40.99 -15.10
CA VAL A 10 29.08 -41.97 -15.41
C VAL A 10 27.91 -41.83 -14.44
N VAL A 11 28.18 -41.70 -13.13
CA VAL A 11 27.12 -41.51 -12.13
C VAL A 11 26.39 -40.18 -12.35
N ILE A 12 27.11 -39.08 -12.58
CA ILE A 12 26.51 -37.77 -12.90
C ILE A 12 25.64 -37.85 -14.16
N GLY A 13 26.14 -38.52 -15.20
CA GLY A 13 25.39 -38.75 -16.45
C GLY A 13 24.10 -39.54 -16.23
N LEU A 14 24.16 -40.64 -15.48
CA LEU A 14 22.98 -41.44 -15.13
C LEU A 14 21.95 -40.66 -14.33
N VAL A 15 22.41 -39.88 -13.33
CA VAL A 15 21.52 -39.03 -12.53
C VAL A 15 20.86 -37.96 -13.40
N LEU A 16 21.62 -37.29 -14.26
CA LEU A 16 21.09 -36.29 -15.21
C LEU A 16 20.07 -36.87 -16.18
N VAL A 17 20.35 -38.06 -16.73
CA VAL A 17 19.40 -38.75 -17.62
C VAL A 17 18.13 -39.11 -16.86
N LEU A 18 18.26 -39.60 -15.63
CA LEU A 18 17.10 -39.94 -14.80
C LEU A 18 16.28 -38.70 -14.42
N THR A 19 16.91 -37.59 -14.02
CA THR A 19 16.18 -36.34 -13.74
C THR A 19 15.53 -35.78 -14.98
N LEU A 20 16.21 -35.78 -16.13
CA LEU A 20 15.62 -35.31 -17.39
C LEU A 20 14.43 -36.19 -17.79
N ALA A 21 14.56 -37.51 -17.68
CA ALA A 21 13.47 -38.45 -17.93
C ALA A 21 12.28 -38.18 -17.00
N LEU A 22 12.50 -38.00 -15.69
CA LEU A 22 11.45 -37.67 -14.73
C LEU A 22 10.79 -36.32 -15.04
N LEU A 23 11.54 -35.30 -15.45
CA LEU A 23 11.00 -34.00 -15.83
C LEU A 23 10.16 -34.08 -17.12
N ILE A 24 10.63 -34.83 -18.13
CA ILE A 24 9.89 -35.06 -19.38
C ILE A 24 8.63 -35.87 -19.11
N THR A 25 8.72 -36.93 -18.29
CA THR A 25 7.57 -37.75 -17.89
C THR A 25 6.56 -36.91 -17.12
N ARG A 26 6.99 -36.07 -16.18
CA ARG A 26 6.11 -35.15 -15.45
C ARG A 26 5.44 -34.15 -16.40
N ALA A 27 6.19 -33.54 -17.31
CA ALA A 27 5.66 -32.57 -18.28
C ALA A 27 4.67 -33.18 -19.28
N ARG A 28 4.81 -34.47 -19.60
CA ARG A 28 3.90 -35.19 -20.51
C ARG A 28 2.68 -35.80 -19.82
N LEU A 29 2.84 -36.32 -18.59
CA LEU A 29 1.77 -36.98 -17.84
C LEU A 29 0.95 -36.00 -17.00
N ILE A 30 1.48 -34.82 -16.69
CA ILE A 30 0.77 -33.73 -16.04
C ILE A 30 0.77 -32.54 -17.01
N PRO A 31 -0.08 -32.56 -18.05
CA PRO A 31 -0.31 -31.36 -18.85
C PRO A 31 -0.73 -30.21 -17.93
N ALA A 32 -0.37 -28.98 -18.28
CA ALA A 32 -1.09 -27.81 -17.78
C ALA A 32 -2.52 -27.95 -18.31
N GLU A 33 -3.39 -28.62 -17.55
CA GLU A 33 -4.82 -28.64 -17.87
C GLU A 33 -5.28 -27.18 -17.86
N ALA A 34 -5.80 -26.73 -18.99
CA ALA A 34 -6.53 -25.48 -19.06
C ALA A 34 -7.73 -25.61 -18.10
N LEU A 35 -7.70 -24.80 -17.06
CA LEU A 35 -8.75 -24.68 -16.06
C LEU A 35 -9.64 -23.51 -16.42
N THR A 36 -10.91 -23.60 -16.06
CA THR A 36 -11.86 -22.51 -16.20
C THR A 36 -12.16 -21.88 -14.85
N VAL A 37 -12.03 -20.56 -14.78
CA VAL A 37 -12.46 -19.75 -13.65
C VAL A 37 -13.72 -19.00 -14.07
N THR A 38 -14.84 -19.25 -13.39
CA THR A 38 -16.13 -18.60 -13.70
C THR A 38 -16.35 -17.45 -12.73
N VAL A 39 -16.33 -16.21 -13.22
CA VAL A 39 -16.54 -15.00 -12.42
C VAL A 39 -17.99 -14.54 -12.53
N ASN A 40 -18.62 -14.32 -11.38
CA ASN A 40 -19.99 -13.81 -11.25
C ASN A 40 -21.01 -14.56 -12.15
N GLU A 41 -20.84 -15.88 -12.28
CA GLU A 41 -21.66 -16.78 -13.11
C GLU A 41 -21.77 -16.42 -14.61
N THR A 42 -21.04 -15.41 -15.08
CA THR A 42 -21.26 -14.77 -16.38
C THR A 42 -20.01 -14.75 -17.25
N MET A 43 -18.84 -14.57 -16.64
CA MET A 43 -17.57 -14.49 -17.35
C MET A 43 -16.75 -15.76 -17.10
N THR A 44 -16.19 -16.35 -18.17
CA THR A 44 -15.29 -17.51 -18.04
C THR A 44 -13.89 -17.12 -18.48
N ILE A 45 -12.90 -17.39 -17.64
CA ILE A 45 -11.49 -17.06 -17.85
C ILE A 45 -10.70 -18.36 -17.92
N GLU A 46 -9.82 -18.46 -18.91
CA GLU A 46 -8.85 -19.55 -19.00
C GLU A 46 -7.68 -19.32 -18.05
N ALA A 47 -7.34 -20.35 -17.28
CA ALA A 47 -6.24 -20.34 -16.32
C ALA A 47 -5.47 -21.65 -16.39
N ASN A 48 -4.27 -21.68 -15.82
CA ASN A 48 -3.50 -22.91 -15.70
C ASN A 48 -3.48 -23.39 -14.24
N ARG A 49 -3.34 -24.70 -14.08
CA ARG A 49 -3.08 -25.30 -12.76
C ARG A 49 -1.79 -24.70 -12.17
N GLY A 50 -1.89 -24.14 -10.97
CA GLY A 50 -0.81 -23.48 -10.26
C GLY A 50 -0.82 -21.96 -10.35
N ASP A 51 -1.59 -21.37 -11.27
CA ASP A 51 -1.72 -19.92 -11.37
C ASP A 51 -2.32 -19.33 -10.10
N ARG A 52 -1.86 -18.11 -9.74
CA ARG A 52 -2.45 -17.35 -8.64
C ARG A 52 -3.74 -16.72 -9.13
N LEU A 53 -4.82 -16.92 -8.38
CA LEU A 53 -6.14 -16.42 -8.74
C LEU A 53 -6.13 -14.90 -8.99
N LEU A 54 -5.41 -14.12 -8.18
CA LEU A 54 -5.26 -12.68 -8.40
C LEU A 54 -4.70 -12.34 -9.79
N GLY A 55 -3.65 -13.05 -10.23
CA GLY A 55 -3.03 -12.80 -11.53
C GLY A 55 -3.95 -13.15 -12.70
N VAL A 56 -4.74 -14.21 -12.56
CA VAL A 56 -5.76 -14.61 -13.55
C VAL A 56 -6.85 -13.54 -13.66
N LEU A 57 -7.35 -13.03 -12.52
CA LEU A 57 -8.39 -12.00 -12.49
C LEU A 57 -7.88 -10.67 -13.06
N HIS A 58 -6.67 -10.24 -12.67
CA HIS A 58 -6.02 -9.05 -13.23
C HIS A 58 -5.79 -9.17 -14.74
N GLY A 59 -5.29 -10.31 -15.21
CA GLY A 59 -5.07 -10.55 -16.64
C GLY A 59 -6.36 -10.52 -17.48
N ALA A 60 -7.51 -10.78 -16.86
CA ALA A 60 -8.82 -10.69 -17.47
C ALA A 60 -9.50 -9.32 -17.31
N GLY A 61 -8.80 -8.31 -16.76
CA GLY A 61 -9.35 -6.96 -16.57
C GLY A 61 -10.23 -6.80 -15.32
N ILE A 62 -10.16 -7.74 -14.37
CA ILE A 62 -10.87 -7.66 -13.08
C ILE A 62 -9.89 -7.13 -12.03
N GLY A 63 -9.94 -5.83 -11.77
CA GLY A 63 -8.98 -5.08 -10.96
C GLY A 63 -9.16 -5.24 -9.45
N ILE A 64 -9.03 -6.46 -8.91
CA ILE A 64 -9.14 -6.66 -7.46
C ILE A 64 -7.99 -5.96 -6.72
N PRO A 65 -8.27 -5.21 -5.65
CA PRO A 65 -7.22 -4.52 -4.91
C PRO A 65 -6.26 -5.49 -4.21
N ALA A 66 -4.96 -5.22 -4.31
CA ALA A 66 -3.91 -6.00 -3.65
C ALA A 66 -2.71 -5.11 -3.27
N ALA A 67 -2.88 -4.24 -2.28
CA ALA A 67 -1.85 -3.26 -1.88
C ALA A 67 -0.50 -3.90 -1.53
N CYS A 68 -0.51 -5.07 -0.87
CA CYS A 68 0.70 -5.79 -0.47
C CYS A 68 1.46 -6.50 -1.62
N GLY A 69 1.06 -6.29 -2.88
CA GLY A 69 1.70 -6.92 -4.04
C GLY A 69 1.60 -8.46 -4.06
N GLY A 70 0.65 -9.01 -3.31
CA GLY A 70 0.40 -10.45 -3.24
C GLY A 70 1.17 -11.20 -2.14
N SER A 71 1.74 -10.51 -1.14
CA SER A 71 2.33 -11.16 0.04
C SER A 71 1.28 -11.80 0.97
N GLY A 72 0.00 -11.40 0.84
CA GLY A 72 -1.10 -11.93 1.61
C GLY A 72 -1.29 -11.29 2.99
N THR A 73 -0.78 -10.08 3.19
CA THR A 73 -0.85 -9.36 4.49
C THR A 73 -1.99 -8.34 4.57
N CYS A 74 -2.27 -7.60 3.49
CA CYS A 74 -3.27 -6.51 3.52
C CYS A 74 -4.74 -6.99 3.54
N GLY A 75 -5.01 -8.21 3.10
CA GLY A 75 -6.37 -8.75 3.01
C GLY A 75 -7.30 -8.12 1.97
N LEU A 76 -6.88 -7.10 1.21
CA LEU A 76 -7.75 -6.42 0.24
C LEU A 76 -8.26 -7.32 -0.90
N CYS A 77 -7.51 -8.38 -1.24
CA CYS A 77 -7.88 -9.32 -2.30
C CYS A 77 -8.87 -10.42 -1.86
N ARG A 78 -9.76 -10.11 -0.92
CA ARG A 78 -10.81 -11.02 -0.44
C ARG A 78 -11.82 -11.28 -1.56
N VAL A 79 -12.02 -12.56 -1.87
CA VAL A 79 -12.96 -13.02 -2.89
C VAL A 79 -13.63 -14.32 -2.46
N HIS A 80 -14.91 -14.48 -2.78
CA HIS A 80 -15.63 -15.72 -2.49
C HIS A 80 -15.27 -16.71 -3.58
N VAL A 81 -14.79 -17.89 -3.21
CA VAL A 81 -14.36 -18.90 -4.18
C VAL A 81 -15.01 -20.23 -3.88
N ASP A 82 -15.86 -20.67 -4.80
CA ASP A 82 -16.58 -21.94 -4.73
C ASP A 82 -15.95 -22.98 -5.66
N GLY A 83 -15.99 -24.24 -5.21
CA GLY A 83 -15.45 -25.39 -5.94
C GLY A 83 -14.10 -25.88 -5.42
N GLU A 84 -13.84 -27.18 -5.64
CA GLU A 84 -12.63 -27.87 -5.16
C GLU A 84 -11.33 -27.30 -5.76
N GLY A 85 -11.43 -26.55 -6.87
CA GLY A 85 -10.32 -25.90 -7.55
C GLY A 85 -9.55 -24.88 -6.72
N ALA A 86 -10.18 -24.29 -5.69
CA ALA A 86 -9.52 -23.35 -4.78
C ALA A 86 -8.62 -24.02 -3.73
N GLY A 87 -8.77 -25.34 -3.54
CA GLY A 87 -8.08 -26.10 -2.49
C GLY A 87 -8.40 -25.61 -1.07
N GLU A 88 -7.51 -25.89 -0.12
CA GLU A 88 -7.67 -25.51 1.30
C GLU A 88 -7.02 -24.14 1.63
N PRO A 89 -7.55 -23.38 2.60
CA PRO A 89 -6.93 -22.12 3.05
C PRO A 89 -5.50 -22.30 3.55
N GLN A 90 -4.58 -21.50 3.02
CA GLN A 90 -3.17 -21.51 3.39
C GLN A 90 -2.93 -20.87 4.77
N ALA A 91 -1.73 -21.05 5.33
CA ALA A 91 -1.37 -20.44 6.62
C ALA A 91 -1.44 -18.91 6.61
N THR A 92 -1.07 -18.29 5.48
CA THR A 92 -1.19 -16.84 5.24
C THR A 92 -2.64 -16.39 5.31
N GLU A 93 -3.55 -17.09 4.62
CA GLU A 93 -4.99 -16.83 4.68
C GLU A 93 -5.53 -17.00 6.10
N ARG A 94 -5.03 -17.97 6.87
CA ARG A 94 -5.49 -18.20 8.25
C ARG A 94 -5.12 -17.08 9.23
N GLY A 95 -4.09 -16.30 8.94
CA GLY A 95 -3.67 -15.15 9.74
C GLY A 95 -4.50 -13.89 9.48
N VAL A 96 -5.13 -13.79 8.31
CA VAL A 96 -5.88 -12.59 7.88
C VAL A 96 -7.38 -12.81 7.89
N LEU A 97 -7.85 -14.03 7.57
CA LEU A 97 -9.26 -14.39 7.50
C LEU A 97 -9.70 -15.08 8.79
N SER A 98 -10.82 -14.59 9.34
CA SER A 98 -11.49 -15.17 10.49
C SER A 98 -11.99 -16.59 10.21
N ALA A 99 -12.26 -17.35 11.26
CA ALA A 99 -12.84 -18.69 11.13
C ALA A 99 -14.25 -18.67 10.51
N ALA A 100 -14.99 -17.55 10.59
CA ALA A 100 -16.29 -17.40 9.96
C ALA A 100 -16.16 -17.18 8.45
N GLU A 101 -15.31 -16.24 8.03
CA GLU A 101 -15.01 -15.97 6.61
C GLU A 101 -14.52 -17.24 5.89
N ARG A 102 -13.60 -18.00 6.48
CA ARG A 102 -13.09 -19.25 5.87
C ARG A 102 -14.16 -20.33 5.71
N ARG A 103 -15.13 -20.38 6.63
CA ARG A 103 -16.29 -21.32 6.54
C ARG A 103 -17.28 -20.87 5.47
N ALA A 104 -17.36 -19.57 5.22
CA ALA A 104 -18.13 -18.98 4.13
C ALA A 104 -17.29 -18.88 2.84
N HIS A 105 -16.38 -19.82 2.59
CA HIS A 105 -15.59 -19.91 1.35
C HIS A 105 -14.84 -18.63 0.93
N MET A 106 -14.56 -17.74 1.88
CA MET A 106 -13.76 -16.54 1.62
C MET A 106 -12.29 -16.89 1.51
N ARG A 107 -11.63 -16.38 0.46
CA ARG A 107 -10.21 -16.63 0.15
C ARG A 107 -9.48 -15.34 -0.15
N LEU A 108 -8.15 -15.38 -0.04
CA LEU A 108 -7.29 -14.33 -0.57
C LEU A 108 -6.88 -14.70 -2.00
N ALA A 109 -7.32 -13.92 -3.00
CA ALA A 109 -7.01 -14.21 -4.41
C ALA A 109 -5.50 -14.31 -4.66
N CYS A 110 -4.67 -13.52 -3.96
CA CYS A 110 -3.22 -13.56 -4.13
C CYS A 110 -2.56 -14.83 -3.58
N GLN A 111 -3.16 -15.47 -2.58
CA GLN A 111 -2.63 -16.67 -1.95
C GLN A 111 -3.27 -17.95 -2.52
N THR A 112 -4.40 -17.82 -3.22
CA THR A 112 -5.12 -18.97 -3.80
C THR A 112 -4.43 -19.40 -5.09
N ALA A 113 -3.86 -20.62 -5.07
CA ALA A 113 -3.28 -21.25 -6.24
C ALA A 113 -4.29 -22.26 -6.84
N LEU A 114 -4.61 -22.11 -8.11
CA LEU A 114 -5.65 -22.88 -8.78
C LEU A 114 -5.24 -24.34 -8.95
N ARG A 115 -6.09 -25.27 -8.50
CA ARG A 115 -5.87 -26.73 -8.61
C ARG A 115 -6.85 -27.41 -9.55
N GLY A 116 -7.93 -26.74 -9.90
CA GLY A 116 -9.05 -27.21 -10.72
C GLY A 116 -9.99 -26.05 -11.07
N PRO A 117 -11.11 -26.32 -11.76
CA PRO A 117 -12.12 -25.31 -12.04
C PRO A 117 -12.74 -24.75 -10.75
N CYS A 118 -13.03 -23.45 -10.73
CA CYS A 118 -13.69 -22.79 -9.60
C CYS A 118 -14.57 -21.63 -10.06
N SER A 119 -15.56 -21.29 -9.24
CA SER A 119 -16.34 -20.07 -9.40
C SER A 119 -15.87 -19.02 -8.40
N VAL A 120 -15.83 -17.76 -8.84
CA VAL A 120 -15.39 -16.62 -8.04
C VAL A 120 -16.47 -15.56 -8.07
N THR A 121 -16.89 -15.09 -6.89
CA THR A 121 -17.77 -13.93 -6.78
C THR A 121 -16.93 -12.71 -6.40
N VAL A 122 -17.06 -11.66 -7.20
CA VAL A 122 -16.35 -10.39 -7.08
C VAL A 122 -17.37 -9.26 -7.16
N PRO A 123 -17.30 -8.22 -6.30
CA PRO A 123 -18.12 -7.02 -6.45
C PRO A 123 -18.10 -6.49 -7.88
N GLN A 124 -19.26 -6.05 -8.40
CA GLN A 124 -19.36 -5.57 -9.79
C GLN A 124 -18.44 -4.39 -10.07
N ASP A 125 -18.15 -3.58 -9.05
CA ASP A 125 -17.27 -2.40 -9.15
C ASP A 125 -15.83 -2.75 -9.56
N PHE A 126 -15.39 -3.99 -9.38
CA PHE A 126 -14.06 -4.45 -9.81
C PHE A 126 -14.05 -5.04 -11.22
N VAL A 127 -15.22 -5.34 -11.79
CA VAL A 127 -15.38 -5.89 -13.14
C VAL A 127 -15.44 -4.73 -14.12
N GLY A 128 -14.37 -4.51 -14.89
CA GLY A 128 -14.29 -3.37 -15.82
C GLY A 128 -13.64 -2.12 -15.22
N ALA A 129 -12.98 -2.22 -14.07
CA ALA A 129 -12.00 -1.23 -13.61
C ALA A 129 -10.76 -1.26 -14.53
N THR A 130 -10.95 -0.87 -15.78
CA THR A 130 -9.89 -0.75 -16.79
C THR A 130 -8.95 0.37 -16.37
N GLY A 131 -7.65 0.11 -16.42
CA GLY A 131 -6.66 1.15 -16.19
C GLY A 131 -6.87 2.35 -17.14
N PHE A 132 -6.58 3.54 -16.65
CA PHE A 132 -6.63 4.78 -17.40
C PHE A 132 -5.31 5.54 -17.26
N THR A 133 -4.97 6.32 -18.28
CA THR A 133 -3.71 7.06 -18.32
C THR A 133 -3.88 8.44 -17.69
N CYS A 134 -3.11 8.70 -16.64
CA CYS A 134 -3.02 10.01 -16.02
C CYS A 134 -1.77 10.75 -16.52
N ARG A 135 -1.80 12.09 -16.44
CA ARG A 135 -0.65 12.94 -16.75
C ARG A 135 -0.10 13.59 -15.48
N VAL A 136 1.22 13.60 -15.32
CA VAL A 136 1.88 14.21 -14.16
C VAL A 136 1.77 15.73 -14.27
N VAL A 137 1.15 16.37 -13.28
CA VAL A 137 1.05 17.83 -13.15
C VAL A 137 2.26 18.37 -12.41
N SER A 138 2.58 17.78 -11.26
CA SER A 138 3.73 18.13 -10.44
C SER A 138 4.21 16.93 -9.63
N ASN A 139 5.49 16.96 -9.22
CA ASN A 139 6.12 15.91 -8.42
C ASN A 139 7.15 16.55 -7.47
N GLU A 140 6.68 17.23 -6.44
CA GLU A 140 7.50 18.09 -5.57
C GLU A 140 7.97 17.34 -4.33
N MET A 141 9.20 17.57 -3.88
CA MET A 141 9.67 16.99 -2.62
C MET A 141 9.07 17.74 -1.42
N LYS A 142 8.44 16.99 -0.53
CA LYS A 142 7.93 17.49 0.76
C LYS A 142 8.81 17.09 1.94
N ALA A 143 9.58 16.02 1.78
CA ALA A 143 10.63 15.57 2.70
C ALA A 143 11.74 14.87 1.90
N PRO A 144 12.91 14.55 2.48
CA PRO A 144 14.02 13.94 1.74
C PRO A 144 13.65 12.67 0.96
N LEU A 145 12.70 11.87 1.45
CA LEU A 145 12.24 10.65 0.79
C LEU A 145 10.75 10.71 0.43
N ILE A 146 10.09 11.86 0.48
CA ILE A 146 8.65 11.96 0.21
C ILE A 146 8.39 13.03 -0.85
N ARG A 147 7.64 12.65 -1.88
CA ARG A 147 7.08 13.59 -2.87
C ARG A 147 5.58 13.70 -2.79
N GLU A 148 5.07 14.88 -3.11
CA GLU A 148 3.70 15.10 -3.51
C GLU A 148 3.61 14.94 -5.04
N LEU A 149 2.97 13.85 -5.46
CA LEU A 149 2.68 13.59 -6.86
C LEU A 149 1.25 14.04 -7.15
N VAL A 150 1.09 14.98 -8.07
CA VAL A 150 -0.22 15.44 -8.54
C VAL A 150 -0.43 14.90 -9.95
N LEU A 151 -1.50 14.12 -10.13
CA LEU A 151 -1.90 13.54 -11.40
C LEU A 151 -3.16 14.22 -11.91
N GLN A 152 -3.14 14.57 -13.20
CA GLN A 152 -4.31 14.95 -13.97
C GLN A 152 -5.00 13.69 -14.47
N LEU A 153 -6.27 13.53 -14.10
CA LEU A 153 -7.14 12.46 -14.56
C LEU A 153 -7.62 12.73 -16.00
N PRO A 154 -7.94 11.69 -16.79
CA PRO A 154 -8.53 11.88 -18.12
C PRO A 154 -9.85 12.65 -18.05
N GLU A 155 -10.11 13.49 -19.05
CA GLU A 155 -11.34 14.28 -19.14
C GLU A 155 -12.57 13.35 -19.18
N GLY A 156 -13.56 13.62 -18.33
CA GLY A 156 -14.79 12.84 -18.26
C GLY A 156 -14.63 11.46 -17.62
N GLN A 157 -13.46 11.11 -17.06
CA GLN A 157 -13.28 9.89 -16.27
C GLN A 157 -14.09 10.02 -14.95
N PRO A 158 -15.06 9.13 -14.69
CA PRO A 158 -15.73 9.08 -13.39
C PRO A 158 -14.69 8.77 -12.31
N PHE A 159 -14.59 9.65 -11.32
CA PHE A 159 -13.63 9.52 -10.22
C PHE A 159 -14.30 9.85 -8.89
N ASP A 160 -15.32 9.04 -8.56
CA ASP A 160 -15.99 9.09 -7.28
C ASP A 160 -15.28 8.14 -6.30
N PHE A 161 -14.69 8.69 -5.25
CA PHE A 161 -14.02 7.93 -4.20
C PHE A 161 -14.41 8.46 -2.82
N ILE A 162 -14.17 7.64 -1.81
CA ILE A 162 -14.30 8.03 -0.41
C ILE A 162 -12.96 8.54 0.12
N ALA A 163 -12.98 9.57 0.96
CA ALA A 163 -11.76 10.08 1.58
C ALA A 163 -11.09 8.99 2.42
N GLY A 164 -9.84 8.67 2.09
CA GLY A 164 -9.09 7.52 2.63
C GLY A 164 -8.95 6.34 1.67
N GLY A 165 -9.62 6.38 0.51
CA GLY A 165 -9.38 5.47 -0.60
C GLY A 165 -8.00 5.62 -1.24
N PHE A 166 -7.68 4.71 -2.14
CA PHE A 166 -6.40 4.63 -2.85
C PHE A 166 -6.57 4.34 -4.33
N MET A 167 -5.52 4.60 -5.10
CA MET A 167 -5.39 4.15 -6.49
C MET A 167 -4.21 3.20 -6.61
N GLN A 168 -4.26 2.36 -7.63
CA GLN A 168 -3.12 1.58 -8.05
C GLN A 168 -2.37 2.32 -9.15
N LEU A 169 -1.06 2.52 -8.95
CA LEU A 169 -0.18 3.16 -9.92
C LEU A 169 0.77 2.11 -10.49
N THR A 170 0.92 2.09 -11.81
CA THR A 170 1.69 1.09 -12.55
C THR A 170 2.97 1.70 -13.09
N ALA A 171 4.11 1.15 -12.66
CA ALA A 171 5.39 1.39 -13.31
C ALA A 171 5.51 0.45 -14.52
N PRO A 172 5.80 0.95 -15.73
CA PRO A 172 6.09 0.11 -16.89
C PRO A 172 7.46 -0.57 -16.74
N ALA A 173 7.93 -1.29 -17.77
CA ALA A 173 9.33 -1.69 -17.80
C ALA A 173 10.23 -0.46 -17.94
N TYR A 174 11.23 -0.31 -17.07
CA TYR A 174 12.14 0.84 -17.06
C TYR A 174 13.52 0.47 -16.51
N ARG A 175 14.49 1.35 -16.75
CA ARG A 175 15.79 1.40 -16.07
C ARG A 175 16.04 2.83 -15.63
N LEU A 176 16.37 3.01 -14.36
CA LEU A 176 16.54 4.32 -13.73
C LEU A 176 17.86 4.36 -12.97
N ASP A 177 18.62 5.41 -13.21
CA ASP A 177 19.73 5.85 -12.39
C ASP A 177 19.26 6.96 -11.46
N PHE A 178 19.53 6.88 -10.15
CA PHE A 178 19.03 7.87 -9.21
C PHE A 178 19.68 9.24 -9.39
N ARG A 179 20.80 9.33 -10.13
CA ARG A 179 21.41 10.60 -10.55
C ARG A 179 20.53 11.40 -11.50
N ASP A 180 19.58 10.75 -12.18
CA ASP A 180 18.65 11.40 -13.11
C ASP A 180 17.40 11.97 -12.41
N ILE A 181 17.26 11.72 -11.10
CA ILE A 181 16.14 12.21 -10.28
C ILE A 181 16.40 13.68 -9.91
N ASP A 182 15.43 14.54 -10.21
CA ASP A 182 15.53 15.98 -9.92
C ASP A 182 15.32 16.26 -8.42
N ILE A 183 16.40 16.46 -7.65
CA ILE A 183 16.31 16.71 -6.20
C ILE A 183 16.15 18.22 -5.92
N ASP A 184 15.08 18.56 -5.19
CA ASP A 184 14.77 19.93 -4.82
C ASP A 184 15.89 20.49 -3.92
N PRO A 185 16.28 21.77 -4.07
CA PRO A 185 17.44 22.35 -3.40
C PRO A 185 17.55 22.08 -1.89
N PRO A 186 16.46 22.14 -1.09
CA PRO A 186 16.53 21.90 0.35
C PRO A 186 16.97 20.48 0.75
N PHE A 187 16.85 19.48 -0.14
CA PHE A 187 17.08 18.07 0.18
C PHE A 187 18.34 17.48 -0.45
N ARG A 188 19.09 18.26 -1.23
CA ARG A 188 20.29 17.80 -1.95
C ARG A 188 21.37 17.28 -1.02
N ASP A 189 21.62 18.00 0.08
CA ASP A 189 22.65 17.60 1.05
C ASP A 189 22.28 16.28 1.74
N ALA A 190 21.01 16.11 2.10
CA ALA A 190 20.52 14.86 2.69
C ALA A 190 20.68 13.66 1.74
N TRP A 191 20.39 13.86 0.44
CA TRP A 191 20.60 12.85 -0.59
C TRP A 191 22.08 12.50 -0.80
N ALA A 192 22.94 13.52 -0.88
CA ALA A 192 24.38 13.35 -1.05
C ALA A 192 25.00 12.60 0.14
N MET A 193 24.66 12.99 1.37
CA MET A 193 25.16 12.35 2.59
C MET A 193 24.69 10.90 2.75
N SER A 194 23.48 10.58 2.28
CA SER A 194 22.90 9.24 2.38
C SER A 194 23.36 8.30 1.27
N GLY A 195 23.99 8.81 0.21
CA GLY A 195 24.43 8.03 -0.95
C GLY A 195 23.29 7.50 -1.82
N TRP A 196 22.06 8.03 -1.68
CA TRP A 196 20.91 7.57 -2.46
C TRP A 196 21.08 7.85 -3.96
N SER A 197 21.79 8.92 -4.32
CA SER A 197 22.05 9.27 -5.72
C SER A 197 22.81 8.19 -6.48
N GLU A 198 23.59 7.34 -5.81
CA GLU A 198 24.39 6.28 -6.46
C GLU A 198 23.59 5.00 -6.74
N MET A 199 22.30 4.98 -6.41
CA MET A 199 21.45 3.81 -6.55
C MET A 199 20.87 3.69 -7.96
N THR A 200 20.46 2.47 -8.32
CA THR A 200 19.75 2.18 -9.56
C THR A 200 18.52 1.32 -9.26
N SER A 201 17.51 1.46 -10.12
CA SER A 201 16.29 0.66 -10.04
C SER A 201 15.84 0.28 -11.45
N TYR A 202 15.30 -0.91 -11.62
CA TYR A 202 14.78 -1.36 -12.90
C TYR A 202 13.61 -2.31 -12.73
N ALA A 203 12.76 -2.36 -13.75
CA ALA A 203 11.68 -3.32 -13.88
C ALA A 203 11.69 -3.91 -15.29
N GLU A 204 11.67 -5.24 -15.40
CA GLU A 204 11.58 -5.93 -16.70
C GLU A 204 10.14 -6.03 -17.22
N LYS A 205 9.17 -5.88 -16.32
CA LYS A 205 7.73 -5.99 -16.57
C LYS A 205 7.01 -4.89 -15.82
N SER A 206 5.76 -4.64 -16.18
CA SER A 206 4.92 -3.72 -15.43
C SER A 206 4.73 -4.20 -13.99
N VAL A 207 4.81 -3.27 -13.04
CA VAL A 207 4.61 -3.53 -11.62
C VAL A 207 3.67 -2.48 -11.05
N THR A 208 2.61 -2.94 -10.41
CA THR A 208 1.56 -2.07 -9.84
C THR A 208 1.62 -2.07 -8.33
N ARG A 209 1.44 -0.90 -7.70
CA ARG A 209 1.32 -0.74 -6.24
C ARG A 209 0.21 0.23 -5.88
N ALA A 210 -0.37 0.06 -4.69
CA ALA A 210 -1.39 0.95 -4.16
C ALA A 210 -0.76 2.19 -3.52
N TYR A 211 -1.40 3.35 -3.72
CA TYR A 211 -1.07 4.62 -3.11
C TYR A 211 -2.35 5.35 -2.72
N SER A 212 -2.47 5.70 -1.44
CA SER A 212 -3.65 6.40 -0.91
C SER A 212 -3.75 7.81 -1.49
N ILE A 213 -4.99 8.21 -1.78
CA ILE A 213 -5.30 9.53 -2.31
C ILE A 213 -5.25 10.54 -1.14
N ALA A 214 -4.55 11.65 -1.35
CA ALA A 214 -4.28 12.68 -0.35
C ALA A 214 -5.20 13.91 -0.46
N CYS A 215 -5.95 14.04 -1.56
CA CYS A 215 -6.95 15.10 -1.75
C CYS A 215 -8.35 14.64 -1.36
N ARG A 216 -9.27 15.60 -1.18
CA ARG A 216 -10.68 15.29 -0.96
C ARG A 216 -11.37 14.87 -2.26
N PRO A 217 -12.47 14.11 -2.16
CA PRO A 217 -13.34 13.81 -3.30
C PRO A 217 -13.79 15.07 -4.07
N GLU A 218 -14.13 16.15 -3.37
CA GLU A 218 -14.56 17.40 -4.00
C GLU A 218 -13.44 18.10 -4.76
N ASP A 219 -12.20 18.04 -4.26
CA ASP A 219 -11.05 18.65 -4.94
C ASP A 219 -10.69 17.86 -6.20
N ALA A 220 -10.92 16.54 -6.20
CA ALA A 220 -10.68 15.69 -7.37
C ALA A 220 -11.69 15.87 -8.50
N LYS A 221 -12.83 16.53 -8.25
CA LYS A 221 -13.74 17.01 -9.32
C LYS A 221 -13.08 18.04 -10.23
N ALA A 222 -11.95 18.64 -9.80
CA ALA A 222 -11.06 19.40 -10.67
C ALA A 222 -10.14 18.49 -11.54
N GLU A 223 -10.49 17.21 -11.67
CA GLU A 223 -9.77 16.18 -12.43
C GLU A 223 -8.33 15.96 -11.93
N ARG A 224 -8.11 16.07 -10.61
CA ARG A 224 -6.79 15.92 -9.99
C ARG A 224 -6.77 14.94 -8.82
N ALA A 225 -5.84 13.99 -8.88
CA ALA A 225 -5.52 13.11 -7.75
C ALA A 225 -4.15 13.48 -7.17
N VAL A 226 -4.05 13.53 -5.84
CA VAL A 226 -2.81 13.88 -5.12
C VAL A 226 -2.35 12.67 -4.32
N PHE A 227 -1.05 12.40 -4.29
CA PHE A 227 -0.45 11.28 -3.55
C PHE A 227 0.79 11.73 -2.78
N ASN A 228 1.05 11.09 -1.63
CA ASN A 228 2.35 11.19 -0.97
C ASN A 228 3.16 9.93 -1.22
N ILE A 229 4.21 10.04 -2.03
CA ILE A 229 5.03 8.92 -2.47
C ILE A 229 6.30 8.88 -1.63
N ARG A 230 6.48 7.80 -0.86
CA ARG A 230 7.75 7.53 -0.17
C ARG A 230 8.67 6.73 -1.07
N LEU A 231 9.87 7.22 -1.32
CA LEU A 231 10.93 6.41 -1.91
C LEU A 231 11.31 5.29 -0.94
N ALA A 232 11.07 4.05 -1.34
CA ALA A 232 11.51 2.88 -0.58
C ALA A 232 13.01 2.64 -0.82
N ALA A 233 13.83 3.49 -0.21
CA ALA A 233 15.27 3.30 -0.16
C ALA A 233 15.62 2.06 0.69
N PRO A 234 16.72 1.36 0.39
CA PRO A 234 17.20 0.26 1.21
C PRO A 234 17.39 0.67 2.68
N PRO A 235 17.16 -0.25 3.64
CA PRO A 235 17.48 0.01 5.04
C PRO A 235 18.95 0.39 5.20
N PRO A 236 19.29 1.37 6.08
CA PRO A 236 20.67 1.75 6.34
C PRO A 236 21.56 0.55 6.67
N GLY A 237 22.70 0.43 6.01
CA GLY A 237 23.65 -0.67 6.14
C GLY A 237 23.30 -1.93 5.35
N ARG A 238 22.21 -1.94 4.58
CA ARG A 238 21.78 -3.05 3.71
C ARG A 238 21.66 -2.65 2.24
N GLU A 239 22.29 -1.55 1.85
CA GLU A 239 22.20 -0.96 0.50
C GLU A 239 22.75 -1.89 -0.58
N GLN A 240 23.71 -2.77 -0.24
CA GLN A 240 24.26 -3.76 -1.16
C GLN A 240 23.43 -5.05 -1.25
N GLU A 241 22.57 -5.31 -0.26
CA GLU A 241 21.79 -6.54 -0.16
C GLU A 241 20.36 -6.37 -0.67
N ILE A 242 19.75 -5.22 -0.38
CA ILE A 242 18.36 -4.94 -0.67
C ILE A 242 18.29 -3.86 -1.76
N PRO A 243 17.70 -4.15 -2.92
CA PRO A 243 17.53 -3.15 -3.96
C PRO A 243 16.47 -2.11 -3.57
N PRO A 244 16.52 -0.89 -4.12
CA PRO A 244 15.46 0.11 -3.95
C PRO A 244 14.10 -0.39 -4.47
N GLY A 245 13.01 0.10 -3.89
CA GLY A 245 11.66 -0.29 -4.27
C GLY A 245 11.31 0.13 -5.70
N ILE A 246 10.81 -0.80 -6.49
CA ILE A 246 10.56 -0.63 -7.94
C ILE A 246 9.60 0.54 -8.22
N VAL A 247 8.32 0.40 -7.83
CA VAL A 247 7.31 1.40 -8.21
C VAL A 247 7.58 2.76 -7.58
N SER A 248 8.02 2.79 -6.31
CA SER A 248 8.37 4.06 -5.66
C SER A 248 9.52 4.77 -6.37
N SER A 249 10.53 4.04 -6.87
CA SER A 249 11.65 4.65 -7.61
C SER A 249 11.19 5.28 -8.91
N PHE A 250 10.37 4.56 -9.68
CA PHE A 250 9.77 5.07 -10.91
C PHE A 250 8.96 6.36 -10.66
N LEU A 251 8.04 6.32 -9.69
CA LEU A 251 7.21 7.48 -9.35
C LEU A 251 8.04 8.68 -8.87
N PHE A 252 9.12 8.43 -8.13
CA PHE A 252 9.98 9.50 -7.63
C PHE A 252 10.77 10.21 -8.73
N ALA A 253 10.95 9.57 -9.88
CA ALA A 253 11.67 10.11 -11.04
C ALA A 253 10.77 10.82 -12.06
N LEU A 254 9.45 10.68 -11.94
CA LEU A 254 8.49 11.30 -12.87
C LEU A 254 8.62 12.82 -12.91
N LYS A 255 8.47 13.38 -14.10
CA LYS A 255 8.52 14.82 -14.37
C LYS A 255 7.15 15.32 -14.84
N PRO A 256 6.85 16.62 -14.65
CA PRO A 256 5.65 17.22 -15.22
C PRO A 256 5.52 16.92 -16.72
N GLY A 257 4.36 16.44 -17.14
CA GLY A 257 4.06 16.04 -18.51
C GLY A 257 4.20 14.55 -18.80
N ASP A 258 4.86 13.77 -17.95
CA ASP A 258 4.93 12.32 -18.07
C ASP A 258 3.54 11.67 -17.94
N GLU A 259 3.40 10.47 -18.49
CA GLU A 259 2.16 9.69 -18.43
C GLU A 259 2.34 8.44 -17.56
N ILE A 260 1.30 8.08 -16.82
CA ILE A 260 1.28 6.91 -15.96
C ILE A 260 -0.07 6.20 -16.04
N GLU A 261 -0.03 4.87 -16.10
CA GLU A 261 -1.23 4.05 -15.99
C GLU A 261 -1.65 3.91 -14.53
N ALA A 262 -2.92 4.17 -14.27
CA ALA A 262 -3.53 4.04 -12.96
C ALA A 262 -4.85 3.26 -13.03
N SER A 263 -5.26 2.65 -11.93
CA SER A 263 -6.58 2.03 -11.77
C SER A 263 -7.16 2.31 -10.39
N GLY A 264 -8.48 2.18 -10.27
CA GLY A 264 -9.25 2.55 -9.09
C GLY A 264 -10.27 3.64 -9.42
N PRO A 265 -10.79 4.34 -8.40
CA PRO A 265 -10.41 4.30 -6.99
C PRO A 265 -10.83 3.02 -6.26
N PHE A 266 -10.19 2.74 -5.13
CA PHE A 266 -10.47 1.58 -4.26
C PHE A 266 -10.41 1.96 -2.78
N GLY A 267 -10.86 1.06 -1.90
CA GLY A 267 -10.65 1.13 -0.46
C GLY A 267 -11.93 1.39 0.32
N GLU A 268 -11.92 0.95 1.58
CA GLU A 268 -13.02 1.07 2.55
C GLU A 268 -12.56 1.81 3.82
N PHE A 269 -11.33 2.36 3.80
CA PHE A 269 -10.83 3.16 4.91
C PHE A 269 -11.47 4.53 4.83
N GLU A 270 -12.55 4.72 5.57
CA GLU A 270 -13.33 5.96 5.61
C GLU A 270 -13.76 6.33 7.04
N VAL A 271 -14.10 7.60 7.22
CA VAL A 271 -14.72 8.10 8.44
C VAL A 271 -16.10 7.47 8.62
N GLN A 272 -16.34 6.87 9.77
CA GLN A 272 -17.61 6.25 10.09
C GLN A 272 -18.72 7.30 10.23
N PRO A 273 -19.96 6.99 9.78
CA PRO A 273 -21.10 7.90 9.83
C PRO A 273 -21.71 7.94 11.23
N THR A 274 -20.94 8.41 12.22
CA THR A 274 -21.35 8.59 13.62
C THR A 274 -21.07 10.02 14.09
N ASP A 275 -21.46 10.34 15.32
CA ASP A 275 -21.18 11.62 15.97
C ASP A 275 -19.97 11.57 16.94
N ARG A 276 -19.21 10.47 16.96
CA ARG A 276 -18.09 10.27 17.90
C ARG A 276 -16.91 11.19 17.61
N GLU A 277 -16.12 11.51 18.64
CA GLU A 277 -14.87 12.25 18.46
C GLU A 277 -13.89 11.44 17.57
N MET A 278 -13.22 12.13 16.64
CA MET A 278 -12.29 11.51 15.69
C MET A 278 -10.84 11.76 16.11
N VAL A 279 -10.04 10.70 16.17
CA VAL A 279 -8.62 10.76 16.49
C VAL A 279 -7.81 10.15 15.35
N PHE A 280 -7.16 11.02 14.57
CA PHE A 280 -6.28 10.67 13.47
C PHE A 280 -4.85 10.48 13.98
N ILE A 281 -4.17 9.39 13.59
CA ILE A 281 -2.80 9.07 14.03
C ILE A 281 -1.96 8.65 12.83
N GLY A 282 -1.08 9.54 12.37
CA GLY A 282 -0.29 9.36 11.16
C GLY A 282 1.21 9.21 11.40
N GLY A 283 1.89 8.60 10.44
CA GLY A 283 3.36 8.64 10.35
C GLY A 283 3.86 8.42 8.93
N GLY A 284 4.87 9.21 8.53
CA GLY A 284 5.39 9.19 7.15
C GLY A 284 4.29 9.43 6.11
N VAL A 285 4.26 8.62 5.05
CA VAL A 285 3.22 8.77 4.00
C VAL A 285 1.82 8.34 4.40
N GLY A 286 1.64 7.84 5.64
CA GLY A 286 0.31 7.74 6.24
C GLY A 286 -0.41 9.08 6.40
N MET A 287 0.29 10.20 6.16
CA MET A 287 -0.30 11.51 5.95
C MET A 287 -1.39 11.51 4.87
N ALA A 288 -1.21 10.82 3.75
CA ALA A 288 -2.09 10.91 2.59
C ALA A 288 -3.57 10.61 2.91
N PRO A 289 -3.95 9.41 3.36
CA PRO A 289 -5.37 9.10 3.59
C PRO A 289 -5.96 9.95 4.74
N LEU A 290 -5.15 10.25 5.77
CA LEU A 290 -5.61 11.05 6.90
C LEU A 290 -5.85 12.50 6.51
N ARG A 291 -4.99 13.08 5.67
CA ARG A 291 -5.19 14.42 5.09
C ARG A 291 -6.48 14.46 4.28
N ALA A 292 -6.72 13.48 3.41
CA ALA A 292 -7.96 13.41 2.64
C ALA A 292 -9.20 13.39 3.55
N MET A 293 -9.21 12.55 4.60
CA MET A 293 -10.31 12.48 5.57
C MET A 293 -10.51 13.77 6.35
N ILE A 294 -9.44 14.35 6.91
CA ILE A 294 -9.52 15.58 7.71
C ILE A 294 -10.07 16.72 6.86
N HIS A 295 -9.53 16.91 5.66
CA HIS A 295 -10.02 17.96 4.78
C HIS A 295 -11.49 17.72 4.40
N ASP A 296 -11.88 16.48 4.10
CA ASP A 296 -13.26 16.13 3.73
C ASP A 296 -14.24 16.49 4.86
N GLN A 297 -13.87 16.16 6.10
CA GLN A 297 -14.64 16.52 7.28
C GLN A 297 -14.72 18.04 7.52
N ILE A 298 -13.63 18.76 7.28
CA ILE A 298 -13.60 20.23 7.31
C ILE A 298 -14.50 20.82 6.22
N GLY A 299 -14.44 20.31 4.99
CA GLY A 299 -15.28 20.74 3.86
C GLY A 299 -16.77 20.50 4.10
N LYS A 300 -17.11 19.42 4.82
CA LYS A 300 -18.47 19.10 5.28
C LYS A 300 -18.91 19.92 6.50
N ASN A 301 -18.06 20.80 7.04
CA ASN A 301 -18.31 21.57 8.25
C ASN A 301 -18.74 20.70 9.44
N THR A 302 -18.08 19.56 9.64
CA THR A 302 -18.42 18.66 10.74
C THR A 302 -18.31 19.37 12.10
N PRO A 303 -19.28 19.20 13.01
CA PRO A 303 -19.18 19.73 14.37
C PRO A 303 -18.35 18.80 15.28
N ARG A 304 -18.03 17.58 14.81
CA ARG A 304 -17.30 16.57 15.58
C ARG A 304 -15.92 17.10 15.95
N ARG A 305 -15.47 16.79 17.16
CA ARG A 305 -14.09 17.08 17.57
C ARG A 305 -13.13 16.18 16.80
N MET A 306 -12.03 16.75 16.35
CA MET A 306 -11.00 16.09 15.56
C MET A 306 -9.63 16.36 16.19
N ARG A 307 -8.83 15.31 16.37
CA ARG A 307 -7.44 15.43 16.81
C ARG A 307 -6.55 14.73 15.82
N PHE A 308 -5.49 15.38 15.37
CA PHE A 308 -4.51 14.78 14.49
C PHE A 308 -3.13 14.74 15.16
N PHE A 309 -2.69 13.53 15.45
CA PHE A 309 -1.36 13.21 15.97
C PHE A 309 -0.49 12.71 14.81
N TYR A 310 0.67 13.32 14.58
CA TYR A 310 1.55 12.90 13.49
C TYR A 310 3.00 12.73 13.94
N GLY A 311 3.53 11.53 13.74
CA GLY A 311 4.92 11.19 14.05
C GLY A 311 5.84 11.36 12.85
N ALA A 312 6.90 12.13 13.01
CA ALA A 312 8.02 12.21 12.09
C ALA A 312 9.34 11.99 12.84
N ARG A 313 10.43 11.78 12.09
CA ARG A 313 11.75 11.59 12.70
C ARG A 313 12.35 12.94 13.11
N SER A 314 12.54 13.84 12.16
CA SER A 314 13.03 15.21 12.38
C SER A 314 12.12 16.26 11.71
N VAL A 315 12.45 17.55 11.87
CA VAL A 315 11.69 18.65 11.22
C VAL A 315 11.66 18.50 9.70
N ALA A 316 12.74 18.01 9.10
CA ALA A 316 12.81 17.79 7.64
C ALA A 316 11.84 16.72 7.13
N ASP A 317 11.32 15.87 8.00
CA ASP A 317 10.34 14.82 7.69
C ASP A 317 8.88 15.26 7.95
N LEU A 318 8.66 16.48 8.46
CA LEU A 318 7.35 17.10 8.61
C LEU A 318 6.97 17.85 7.33
N PHE A 319 5.73 17.67 6.89
CA PHE A 319 5.18 18.36 5.73
C PHE A 319 3.69 18.64 5.92
N TYR A 320 3.15 19.59 5.13
CA TYR A 320 1.83 20.20 5.32
C TYR A 320 1.64 20.87 6.69
N VAL A 321 2.73 21.31 7.33
CA VAL A 321 2.69 21.90 8.67
C VAL A 321 1.84 23.16 8.68
N GLU A 322 2.11 24.08 7.75
CA GLU A 322 1.39 25.35 7.62
C GLU A 322 -0.09 25.14 7.31
N GLU A 323 -0.41 24.08 6.56
CA GLU A 323 -1.78 23.69 6.24
C GLU A 323 -2.55 23.26 7.49
N PHE A 324 -2.02 22.33 8.29
CA PHE A 324 -2.70 21.86 9.50
C PHE A 324 -2.69 22.89 10.63
N GLU A 325 -1.66 23.73 10.73
CA GLU A 325 -1.63 24.88 11.64
C GLU A 325 -2.75 25.88 11.30
N LYS A 326 -2.97 26.15 10.01
CA LYS A 326 -4.06 26.99 9.55
C LYS A 326 -5.42 26.39 9.89
N ILE A 327 -5.64 25.09 9.64
CA ILE A 327 -6.89 24.42 10.00
C ILE A 327 -7.14 24.51 11.51
N ALA A 328 -6.12 24.28 12.34
CA ALA A 328 -6.24 24.38 13.80
C ALA A 328 -6.52 25.81 14.29
N ALA A 329 -6.07 26.84 13.56
CA ALA A 329 -6.37 28.22 13.88
C ALA A 329 -7.78 28.66 13.44
N GLU A 330 -8.31 28.07 12.35
CA GLU A 330 -9.61 28.41 11.78
C GLU A 330 -10.77 27.59 12.38
N HIS A 331 -10.48 26.44 12.99
CA HIS A 331 -11.49 25.49 13.48
C HIS A 331 -11.25 25.08 14.94
N ASP A 332 -12.08 25.59 15.86
CA ASP A 332 -11.99 25.29 17.31
C ASP A 332 -12.18 23.79 17.65
N ASN A 333 -12.81 23.03 16.77
CA ASN A 333 -13.02 21.60 16.92
C ASN A 333 -11.86 20.74 16.38
N PHE A 334 -10.79 21.33 15.84
CA PHE A 334 -9.62 20.60 15.33
C PHE A 334 -8.35 20.92 16.13
N SER A 335 -7.55 19.90 16.45
CA SER A 335 -6.22 20.07 17.05
C SER A 335 -5.15 19.30 16.30
N TRP A 336 -4.03 19.96 16.01
CA TRP A 336 -2.86 19.40 15.35
C TRP A 336 -1.72 19.18 16.37
N THR A 337 -1.14 17.98 16.40
CA THR A 337 -0.04 17.63 17.31
C THR A 337 1.03 16.82 16.58
N PRO A 338 2.01 17.50 15.96
CA PRO A 338 3.20 16.85 15.43
C PRO A 338 4.15 16.44 16.57
N ALA A 339 4.81 15.29 16.42
CA ALA A 339 5.83 14.81 17.33
C ALA A 339 7.06 14.29 16.59
N LEU A 340 8.24 14.63 17.11
CA LEU A 340 9.52 14.21 16.54
C LEU A 340 10.19 13.13 17.40
N SER A 341 10.49 11.98 16.81
CA SER A 341 11.18 10.90 17.53
C SER A 341 12.67 11.16 17.74
N ASP A 342 13.30 11.91 16.83
CA ASP A 342 14.73 12.20 16.81
C ASP A 342 14.99 13.60 16.21
N PRO A 343 14.60 14.68 16.92
CA PRO A 343 14.82 16.05 16.44
C PRO A 343 16.31 16.32 16.29
N ALA A 344 16.73 16.82 15.12
CA ALA A 344 18.14 17.01 14.84
C ALA A 344 18.74 18.17 15.69
N PRO A 345 20.03 18.10 16.07
CA PRO A 345 20.70 19.22 16.71
C PRO A 345 20.64 20.47 15.81
N GLY A 346 19.84 21.46 16.20
CA GLY A 346 19.66 22.71 15.43
C GLY A 346 18.22 22.98 14.95
N ASP A 347 17.33 21.99 15.00
CA ASP A 347 15.94 22.07 14.53
C ASP A 347 15.08 23.12 15.28
N ARG A 348 15.58 23.67 16.41
CA ARG A 348 14.85 24.61 17.30
C ARG A 348 13.42 24.13 17.63
N TRP A 349 13.23 22.81 17.66
CA TRP A 349 11.95 22.17 17.93
C TRP A 349 11.51 22.39 19.38
N THR A 350 10.31 22.94 19.55
CA THR A 350 9.68 23.18 20.86
C THR A 350 8.40 22.38 21.06
N GLY A 351 7.98 21.59 20.05
CA GLY A 351 6.79 20.75 20.09
C GLY A 351 7.02 19.43 20.84
N ALA A 352 6.12 18.48 20.62
CA ALA A 352 6.20 17.17 21.26
C ALA A 352 7.42 16.37 20.76
N SER A 353 8.12 15.70 21.69
CA SER A 353 9.30 14.88 21.37
C SER A 353 9.11 13.47 21.92
N GLY A 354 9.48 12.48 21.12
CA GLY A 354 9.28 11.05 21.39
C GLY A 354 8.43 10.36 20.33
N PHE A 355 8.15 9.07 20.53
CA PHE A 355 7.30 8.32 19.61
C PHE A 355 5.83 8.73 19.74
N ILE A 356 5.11 8.75 18.62
CA ILE A 356 3.74 9.26 18.58
C ILE A 356 2.77 8.51 19.52
N HIS A 357 2.98 7.21 19.74
CA HIS A 357 2.16 6.41 20.64
C HIS A 357 2.32 6.82 22.11
N ASP A 358 3.48 7.35 22.51
CA ASP A 358 3.67 7.89 23.87
C ASP A 358 2.97 9.23 24.04
N ILE A 359 2.98 10.07 23.00
CA ILE A 359 2.25 11.35 22.98
C ILE A 359 0.75 11.11 23.03
N VAL A 360 0.25 10.20 22.19
CA VAL A 360 -1.16 9.75 22.19
C VAL A 360 -1.55 9.22 23.56
N ARG A 361 -0.71 8.38 24.20
CA ARG A 361 -0.97 7.91 25.57
C ARG A 361 -1.09 9.07 26.55
N ALA A 362 -0.15 10.02 26.53
CA ALA A 362 -0.12 11.12 27.48
C ALA A 362 -1.35 12.04 27.35
N GLU A 363 -1.80 12.31 26.13
CA GLU A 363 -2.97 13.16 25.87
C GLU A 363 -4.28 12.42 26.14
N LEU A 364 -4.44 11.19 25.65
CA LEU A 364 -5.69 10.44 25.81
C LEU A 364 -5.90 9.90 27.23
N SER A 365 -4.85 9.73 28.04
CA SER A 365 -5.01 9.38 29.46
C SER A 365 -5.71 10.47 30.26
N ARG A 366 -5.76 11.71 29.74
CA ARG A 366 -6.50 12.84 30.33
C ARG A 366 -7.90 13.00 29.73
N HIS A 367 -8.22 12.23 28.70
CA HIS A 367 -9.54 12.25 28.08
C HIS A 367 -10.55 11.58 29.03
N PRO A 368 -11.77 12.14 29.22
CA PRO A 368 -12.75 11.57 30.14
C PRO A 368 -13.31 10.21 29.69
N ALA A 369 -13.35 9.96 28.39
CA ALA A 369 -13.87 8.72 27.79
C ALA A 369 -13.15 8.40 26.47
N PRO A 370 -11.86 7.99 26.47
CA PRO A 370 -11.13 7.64 25.25
C PRO A 370 -11.79 6.46 24.48
N GLU A 371 -12.49 5.56 25.17
CA GLU A 371 -13.21 4.42 24.59
C GLU A 371 -14.39 4.82 23.69
N ASP A 372 -14.90 6.05 23.83
CA ASP A 372 -16.02 6.58 23.03
C ASP A 372 -15.55 7.24 21.72
N CYS A 373 -14.24 7.40 21.53
CA CYS A 373 -13.65 7.97 20.31
C CYS A 373 -13.54 6.94 19.17
N GLU A 374 -13.38 7.43 17.95
CA GLU A 374 -13.01 6.66 16.77
C GLU A 374 -11.58 6.98 16.35
N TYR A 375 -10.79 5.95 16.09
CA TYR A 375 -9.36 6.07 15.82
C TYR A 375 -9.06 5.69 14.38
N TYR A 376 -8.49 6.62 13.63
CA TYR A 376 -8.10 6.42 12.22
C TYR A 376 -6.58 6.53 12.14
N MET A 377 -5.90 5.44 11.79
CA MET A 377 -4.43 5.44 11.75
C MET A 377 -3.86 4.91 10.46
N CYS A 378 -2.76 5.50 10.04
CA CYS A 378 -2.04 5.07 8.85
C CYS A 378 -0.56 5.41 8.99
N GLY A 379 0.32 4.46 8.68
CA GLY A 379 1.76 4.65 8.78
C GLY A 379 2.54 3.34 8.92
N PRO A 380 3.79 3.38 9.41
CA PRO A 380 4.64 2.19 9.51
C PRO A 380 4.02 1.10 10.40
N PRO A 381 4.19 -0.20 10.09
CA PRO A 381 3.61 -1.29 10.90
C PRO A 381 4.00 -1.24 12.38
N VAL A 382 5.25 -0.86 12.67
CA VAL A 382 5.74 -0.67 14.05
C VAL A 382 4.98 0.42 14.80
N MET A 383 4.56 1.48 14.10
CA MET A 383 3.76 2.56 14.66
C MET A 383 2.34 2.07 14.91
N ILE A 384 1.69 1.45 13.92
CA ILE A 384 0.32 0.91 14.03
C ILE A 384 0.25 -0.05 15.23
N SER A 385 1.18 -1.01 15.33
CA SER A 385 1.24 -1.96 16.44
C SER A 385 1.40 -1.27 17.80
N ALA A 386 2.30 -0.29 17.93
CA ALA A 386 2.53 0.42 19.17
C ALA A 386 1.31 1.27 19.60
N VAL A 387 0.66 1.94 18.65
CA VAL A 387 -0.56 2.74 18.88
C VAL A 387 -1.71 1.83 19.28
N THR A 388 -1.98 0.75 18.55
CA THR A 388 -3.04 -0.21 18.87
C THR A 388 -2.88 -0.79 20.28
N ASN A 389 -1.65 -1.16 20.68
CA ASN A 389 -1.38 -1.63 22.04
C ASN A 389 -1.61 -0.54 23.10
N THR A 390 -1.29 0.72 22.78
CA THR A 390 -1.61 1.87 23.65
C THR A 390 -3.11 2.08 23.80
N LEU A 391 -3.88 2.06 22.70
CA LEU A 391 -5.33 2.23 22.72
C LEU A 391 -6.02 1.09 23.47
N HIS A 392 -5.57 -0.15 23.28
CA HIS A 392 -6.06 -1.30 24.03
C HIS A 392 -5.85 -1.14 25.54
N ARG A 393 -4.69 -0.64 25.97
CA ARG A 393 -4.44 -0.34 27.40
C ARG A 393 -5.32 0.80 27.95
N LEU A 394 -5.80 1.69 27.08
CA LEU A 394 -6.73 2.76 27.44
C LEU A 394 -8.20 2.29 27.42
N GLY A 395 -8.47 1.02 27.12
CA GLY A 395 -9.83 0.45 27.12
C GLY A 395 -10.58 0.62 25.80
N VAL A 396 -9.92 1.08 24.74
CA VAL A 396 -10.54 1.25 23.41
C VAL A 396 -10.83 -0.11 22.79
N GLU A 397 -12.07 -0.31 22.35
CA GLU A 397 -12.48 -1.57 21.70
C GLU A 397 -11.95 -1.67 20.26
N PRO A 398 -11.53 -2.86 19.79
CA PRO A 398 -10.98 -3.03 18.44
C PRO A 398 -11.87 -2.52 17.30
N LYS A 399 -13.20 -2.57 17.46
CA LYS A 399 -14.17 -2.08 16.46
C LYS A 399 -14.16 -0.55 16.26
N SER A 400 -13.51 0.19 17.16
CA SER A 400 -13.36 1.65 17.09
C SER A 400 -11.99 2.06 16.56
N ILE A 401 -11.18 1.09 16.13
CA ILE A 401 -9.83 1.29 15.61
C ILE A 401 -9.81 0.88 14.13
N PHE A 402 -9.65 1.89 13.26
CA PHE A 402 -9.59 1.75 11.81
C PHE A 402 -8.18 2.06 11.35
N TYR A 403 -7.62 1.22 10.50
CA TYR A 403 -6.29 1.45 9.96
C TYR A 403 -6.15 0.98 8.52
N ASP A 404 -5.32 1.69 7.77
CA ASP A 404 -4.85 1.29 6.45
C ASP A 404 -3.41 0.78 6.58
N ASP A 405 -3.20 -0.50 6.28
CA ASP A 405 -1.91 -1.17 6.31
C ASP A 405 -1.35 -1.30 4.89
N PHE A 406 -0.30 -0.53 4.62
CA PHE A 406 0.43 -0.55 3.35
C PHE A 406 1.14 -1.88 3.07
N GLY A 407 1.21 -2.79 4.04
CA GLY A 407 1.66 -4.17 3.86
C GLY A 407 3.16 -4.28 3.56
N VAL A 408 3.96 -3.33 4.06
CA VAL A 408 5.41 -3.21 3.85
C VAL A 408 6.19 -3.74 5.04
#